data_AF-A0A941ND54-F1
#
_entry.id   AF-A0A941ND54-F1
#
_cell.length_a   1.000
_cell.length_b   1.000
_cell.length_c   1.000
_cell.angle_alpha   90.00
_cell.angle_beta   90.00
_cell.angle_gamma   90.00
#
_symmetry.space_group_name_H-M   'P 1'
#
loop_
_entity.id
_entity.type
_entity.pdbx_description
1 polymer ?
#
loop_
_entity_poly.entity_id
_entity_poly.type
_entity_poly.pdbx_seq_one_letter_code
_entity_poly.pdbx_strand_id
1 'polypeptide(L)'
;YAVACVTVFGSLAMLLYPMLPGLLHLSPRDFGLWSGASIHEIAQVVAASFQDGQAAGQFGTVAKLTRVMMLAPLVIGLGLLATRKTQDGATGAKAAPPMPWFVLGFIAVMLLNSAITVAPQEKAQIVALTNFLLSMALAAMGLETDFAKLRQEGLKPLALAFCAWVFIASFSLALVKLFA
;
A
#
# COMPACT_ATOMS: atom_id res chain seq x y z
N TYR A 1 7.08 9.38 12.80
CA TYR A 1 7.61 10.19 11.68
C TYR A 1 7.38 9.55 10.32
N ALA A 2 7.96 8.37 10.03
CA ALA A 2 7.83 7.71 8.73
C ALA A 2 6.36 7.48 8.32
N VAL A 3 5.53 6.97 9.24
CA VAL A 3 4.08 6.80 9.02
C VAL A 3 3.41 8.14 8.68
N ALA A 4 3.68 9.21 9.43
CA ALA A 4 3.13 10.54 9.14
C ALA A 4 3.54 11.08 7.76
N CYS A 5 4.81 10.94 7.36
CA CYS A 5 5.24 11.33 6.01
C CYS A 5 4.55 10.51 4.93
N VAL A 6 4.43 9.19 5.12
CA VAL A 6 3.71 8.29 4.22
C VAL A 6 2.24 8.71 4.11
N THR A 7 1.58 9.01 5.23
CA THR A 7 0.20 9.48 5.25
C THR A 7 0.06 10.81 4.51
N VAL A 8 0.94 11.79 4.75
CA VAL A 8 0.90 13.11 4.09
C VAL A 8 1.09 13.00 2.58
N PHE A 9 2.15 12.35 2.12
CA PHE A 9 2.42 12.20 0.67
C PHE A 9 1.42 11.27 -0.01
N GLY A 10 0.93 10.27 0.71
CA GLY A 10 -0.14 9.41 0.23
C GLY A 10 -1.48 10.15 0.09
N SER A 11 -1.79 11.07 1.01
CA SER A 11 -2.99 11.93 0.92
C SER A 11 -2.85 12.94 -0.22
N LEU A 12 -1.65 13.51 -0.41
CA LEU A 12 -1.35 14.34 -1.58
C LEU A 12 -1.53 13.54 -2.88
N ALA A 13 -0.98 12.33 -2.96
CA ALA A 13 -1.16 11.46 -4.12
C ALA A 13 -2.63 11.13 -4.38
N MET A 14 -3.40 10.82 -3.33
CA MET A 14 -4.83 10.55 -3.43
C MET A 14 -5.62 11.70 -4.06
N LEU A 15 -5.23 12.95 -3.81
CA LEU A 15 -5.88 14.13 -4.38
C LEU A 15 -5.34 14.49 -5.77
N LEU A 16 -4.03 14.36 -6.00
CA LEU A 16 -3.38 14.81 -7.23
C LEU A 16 -3.49 13.78 -8.37
N TYR A 17 -3.40 12.49 -8.05
CA TYR A 17 -3.32 11.43 -9.07
C TYR A 17 -4.53 11.37 -9.99
N PRO A 18 -5.79 11.49 -9.52
CA PRO A 18 -6.97 11.46 -10.39
C PRO A 18 -7.00 12.58 -11.45
N MET A 19 -6.19 13.63 -11.30
CA MET A 19 -6.08 14.72 -12.27
C MET A 19 -5.06 14.44 -13.40
N LEU A 20 -4.22 13.42 -13.25
CA LEU A 20 -3.11 13.11 -14.15
C LEU A 20 -3.41 12.11 -15.29
N PRO A 21 -4.38 11.18 -15.25
CA PRO A 21 -4.52 10.17 -16.31
C PRO A 21 -4.79 10.79 -17.68
N GLY A 22 -5.63 11.83 -17.75
CA GLY A 22 -5.88 12.56 -18.99
C GLY A 22 -4.63 13.27 -19.54
N LEU A 23 -3.83 13.90 -18.68
CA LEU A 23 -2.59 14.58 -19.09
C LEU A 23 -1.51 13.59 -19.54
N LEU A 24 -1.46 12.42 -18.91
CA LEU A 24 -0.46 11.40 -19.16
C LEU A 24 -0.89 10.37 -20.22
N HIS A 25 -2.11 10.49 -20.75
CA HIS A 25 -2.75 9.54 -21.68
C HIS A 25 -2.76 8.10 -21.15
N LEU A 26 -3.14 7.92 -19.88
CA LEU A 26 -3.22 6.60 -19.26
C LEU A 26 -4.60 5.99 -19.50
N SER A 27 -4.63 4.69 -19.82
CA SER A 27 -5.89 3.94 -19.75
C SER A 27 -6.32 3.74 -18.28
N PRO A 28 -7.59 3.44 -18.00
CA PRO A 28 -8.04 3.14 -16.63
C PRO A 28 -7.24 1.99 -15.98
N ARG A 29 -6.84 1.00 -16.79
CA ARG A 29 -5.97 -0.10 -16.33
C ARG A 29 -4.62 0.42 -15.87
N ASP A 30 -3.96 1.26 -16.68
CA ASP A 30 -2.62 1.77 -16.41
C ASP A 30 -2.62 2.72 -15.21
N PHE A 31 -3.64 3.57 -15.10
CA PHE A 31 -3.83 4.43 -13.95
C PHE A 31 -4.05 3.62 -12.67
N GLY A 32 -4.87 2.56 -12.73
CA GLY A 32 -5.04 1.63 -11.63
C GLY A 32 -3.72 0.98 -11.21
N LEU A 33 -2.99 0.37 -12.15
CA LEU A 33 -1.69 -0.24 -11.88
C LEU A 33 -0.69 0.76 -11.29
N TRP A 34 -0.62 1.97 -11.85
CA TRP A 34 0.31 3.02 -11.39
C TRP A 34 -0.02 3.51 -9.98
N SER A 35 -1.28 3.86 -9.71
CA SER A 35 -1.72 4.29 -8.38
C SER A 35 -1.50 3.19 -7.32
N GLY A 36 -1.85 1.94 -7.64
CA GLY A 36 -1.62 0.78 -6.75
C GLY A 36 -0.14 0.48 -6.49
N ALA A 37 0.72 0.72 -7.49
CA ALA A 37 2.15 0.53 -7.39
C ALA A 37 2.87 1.65 -6.63
N SER A 38 2.35 2.88 -6.62
CA SER A 38 3.06 4.07 -6.11
C SER A 38 2.55 4.59 -4.77
N ILE A 39 1.23 4.67 -4.58
CA ILE A 39 0.62 5.10 -3.32
C ILE A 39 0.89 4.02 -2.29
N HIS A 40 1.25 4.39 -1.05
CA HIS A 40 1.74 3.44 -0.05
C HIS A 40 0.59 2.74 0.71
N GLU A 41 -0.48 3.45 1.04
CA GLU A 41 -1.61 2.92 1.82
C GLU A 41 -2.74 2.37 0.95
N ILE A 42 -3.39 1.30 1.41
CA ILE A 42 -4.49 0.63 0.69
C ILE A 42 -5.68 1.58 0.54
N ALA A 43 -6.08 2.23 1.63
CA ALA A 43 -7.24 3.11 1.64
C ALA A 43 -7.08 4.28 0.65
N GLN A 44 -5.88 4.85 0.57
CA GLN A 44 -5.55 5.95 -0.35
C GLN A 44 -5.51 5.47 -1.81
N VAL A 45 -5.02 4.25 -2.08
CA VAL A 45 -5.10 3.65 -3.43
C VAL A 45 -6.55 3.52 -3.85
N VAL A 46 -7.40 2.91 -3.02
CA VAL A 46 -8.81 2.70 -3.32
C VAL A 46 -9.49 4.05 -3.58
N ALA A 47 -9.26 5.03 -2.70
CA ALA A 47 -9.88 6.35 -2.86
C ALA A 47 -9.39 7.12 -4.10
N ALA A 48 -8.14 6.95 -4.55
CA ALA A 48 -7.62 7.59 -5.75
C ALA A 48 -8.07 6.88 -7.03
N SER A 49 -7.91 5.57 -7.08
CA SER A 49 -8.11 4.76 -8.29
C SER A 49 -9.58 4.67 -8.71
N PHE A 50 -10.51 4.58 -7.75
CA PHE A 50 -11.94 4.53 -8.06
C PHE A 50 -12.52 5.87 -8.56
N GLN A 51 -11.81 6.99 -8.40
CA GLN A 51 -12.22 8.28 -8.98
C GLN A 51 -12.13 8.29 -10.51
N ASP A 52 -11.23 7.47 -11.09
CA ASP A 52 -11.10 7.28 -12.54
C ASP A 52 -11.97 6.10 -13.04
N GLY A 53 -12.87 5.60 -12.19
CA GLY A 53 -13.86 4.58 -12.53
C GLY A 53 -13.57 3.19 -11.95
N GLN A 54 -14.54 2.28 -12.15
CA GLN A 54 -14.54 0.97 -11.51
C GLN A 54 -13.37 0.08 -11.96
N ALA A 55 -12.98 0.16 -13.24
CA ALA A 55 -11.86 -0.60 -13.79
C ALA A 55 -10.54 -0.20 -13.14
N ALA A 56 -10.23 1.11 -13.08
CA ALA A 56 -9.04 1.63 -12.42
C ALA A 56 -9.00 1.24 -10.94
N GLY A 57 -10.13 1.37 -10.25
CA GLY A 57 -10.30 0.95 -8.85
C GLY A 57 -9.93 -0.51 -8.60
N GLN A 58 -10.43 -1.42 -9.45
CA GLN A 58 -10.14 -2.85 -9.35
C GLN A 58 -8.67 -3.16 -9.62
N PHE A 59 -8.10 -2.62 -10.71
CA PHE A 59 -6.68 -2.83 -11.03
C PHE A 59 -5.74 -2.26 -9.96
N GLY A 60 -6.04 -1.08 -9.42
CA GLY A 60 -5.25 -0.47 -8.35
C GLY A 60 -5.31 -1.26 -7.05
N THR A 61 -6.50 -1.74 -6.69
CA THR A 61 -6.66 -2.62 -5.51
C THR A 61 -5.86 -3.90 -5.67
N VAL A 62 -5.95 -4.57 -6.83
CA VAL A 62 -5.18 -5.79 -7.11
C VAL A 62 -3.68 -5.52 -7.02
N ALA A 63 -3.17 -4.49 -7.72
CA ALA A 63 -1.74 -4.15 -7.70
C ALA A 63 -1.22 -3.88 -6.28
N LYS A 64 -1.99 -3.15 -5.47
CA LYS A 64 -1.66 -2.85 -4.08
C LYS A 64 -1.65 -4.11 -3.21
N LEU A 65 -2.68 -4.95 -3.31
CA LEU A 65 -2.77 -6.19 -2.52
C LEU A 65 -1.70 -7.20 -2.92
N THR A 66 -1.33 -7.29 -4.19
CA THR A 66 -0.18 -8.09 -4.65
C THR A 66 1.10 -7.65 -3.95
N ARG A 67 1.38 -6.35 -3.84
CA ARG A 67 2.55 -5.87 -3.08
C ARG A 67 2.49 -6.26 -1.61
N VAL A 68 1.33 -6.13 -0.97
CA VAL A 68 1.13 -6.52 0.43
C VAL A 68 1.39 -8.02 0.62
N MET A 69 0.89 -8.87 -0.29
CA MET A 69 1.17 -10.30 -0.27
C MET A 69 2.66 -10.60 -0.47
N MET A 70 3.35 -9.86 -1.35
CA MET A 70 4.79 -9.99 -1.58
C MET A 70 5.67 -9.53 -0.40
N LEU A 71 5.12 -8.77 0.56
CA LEU A 71 5.87 -8.45 1.78
C LEU A 71 6.14 -9.68 2.63
N ALA A 72 5.25 -10.66 2.68
CA ALA A 72 5.49 -11.88 3.45
C ALA A 72 6.72 -12.67 2.99
N PRO A 73 6.84 -13.08 1.70
CA PRO A 73 8.04 -13.78 1.25
C PRO A 73 9.29 -12.90 1.39
N LEU A 74 9.18 -11.58 1.20
CA LEU A 74 10.30 -10.66 1.40
C LEU A 74 10.78 -10.63 2.85
N VAL A 75 9.88 -10.46 3.82
CA VAL A 75 10.21 -10.37 5.25
C VAL A 75 10.76 -11.70 5.77
N ILE A 76 10.16 -12.82 5.38
CA ILE A 76 10.66 -14.16 5.73
C ILE A 76 12.05 -14.36 5.13
N GLY A 77 12.25 -14.02 3.84
CA GLY A 77 13.53 -14.14 3.16
C GLY A 77 14.63 -13.31 3.82
N LEU A 78 14.35 -12.04 4.15
CA LEU A 78 15.29 -11.19 4.88
C LEU A 78 15.58 -11.71 6.29
N GLY A 79 14.57 -12.22 7.00
CA GLY A 79 14.74 -12.85 8.31
C GLY A 79 15.64 -14.09 8.26
N LEU A 80 15.47 -14.95 7.25
CA LEU A 80 16.33 -16.11 7.04
C LEU A 80 17.77 -15.72 6.67
N LEU A 81 17.97 -14.67 5.85
CA LEU A 81 19.30 -14.17 5.53
C LEU A 81 19.99 -13.55 6.76
N ALA A 82 19.24 -12.80 7.58
CA ALA A 82 19.77 -12.18 8.79
C ALA A 82 20.19 -13.22 9.84
N THR A 83 19.41 -14.28 10.03
CA THR A 83 19.69 -15.36 11.00
C THR A 83 20.87 -16.23 10.59
N ARG A 84 21.10 -16.41 9.28
CA ARG A 84 22.31 -17.08 8.78
C ARG A 84 23.57 -16.28 9.07
N LYS A 85 23.49 -14.94 9.02
CA LYS A 85 24.64 -14.04 9.21
C LYS A 85 25.07 -13.90 10.68
N THR A 86 24.17 -14.14 11.63
CA THR A 86 24.47 -14.13 13.07
C THR A 86 24.97 -15.47 13.60
N GLN A 87 24.83 -16.56 12.85
CA GLN A 87 25.36 -17.88 13.27
C GLN A 87 26.89 -18.01 13.17
N ASP A 88 27.58 -17.10 12.47
CA ASP A 88 29.05 -17.11 12.33
C ASP A 88 29.79 -16.51 13.57
N GLY A 89 29.08 -16.07 14.61
CA GLY A 89 29.70 -15.46 15.79
C GLY A 89 28.89 -15.59 17.08
N ALA A 90 29.10 -16.70 17.81
CA ALA A 90 28.77 -16.94 19.22
C ALA A 90 27.28 -17.02 19.68
N THR A 91 26.98 -18.15 20.33
CA THR A 91 25.98 -18.46 21.36
C THR A 91 24.80 -17.50 21.61
N GLY A 92 23.57 -17.98 21.40
CA GLY A 92 22.39 -17.55 22.15
C GLY A 92 21.19 -17.11 21.31
N ALA A 93 20.11 -17.88 21.40
CA ALA A 93 18.78 -17.69 20.80
C ALA A 93 18.69 -17.82 19.26
N LYS A 94 18.01 -18.90 18.81
CA LYS A 94 17.47 -19.00 17.44
C LYS A 94 16.50 -17.84 17.23
N ALA A 95 16.95 -16.73 16.63
CA ALA A 95 16.04 -15.69 16.18
C ALA A 95 15.14 -16.30 15.09
N ALA A 96 13.89 -16.59 15.42
CA ALA A 96 12.92 -17.02 14.42
C ALA A 96 12.64 -15.84 13.49
N PRO A 97 12.56 -16.04 12.15
CA PRO A 97 12.17 -14.97 11.25
C PRO A 97 10.79 -14.43 11.66
N PRO A 98 10.59 -13.10 11.64
CA PRO A 98 9.31 -12.50 12.03
C PRO A 98 8.20 -13.02 11.13
N MET A 99 7.21 -13.71 11.70
CA MET A 99 6.07 -14.24 10.95
C MET A 99 5.02 -13.14 10.72
N PRO A 100 4.67 -12.80 9.47
CA PRO A 100 3.70 -11.76 9.16
C PRO A 100 2.27 -12.29 9.32
N TRP A 101 1.79 -12.40 10.57
CA TRP A 101 0.47 -12.95 10.89
C TRP A 101 -0.68 -12.32 10.10
N PHE A 102 -0.61 -11.01 9.85
CA PHE A 102 -1.57 -10.29 9.00
C PHE A 102 -1.66 -10.88 7.59
N VAL A 103 -0.51 -11.19 6.96
CA VAL A 103 -0.49 -11.72 5.59
C VAL A 103 -1.03 -13.14 5.55
N LEU A 104 -0.75 -13.96 6.57
CA LEU A 104 -1.33 -15.31 6.66
C LEU A 104 -2.86 -15.25 6.79
N GLY A 105 -3.38 -14.38 7.65
CA GLY A 105 -4.82 -14.14 7.78
C GLY A 105 -5.44 -13.63 6.48
N PHE A 106 -4.78 -12.68 5.81
CA PHE A 106 -5.22 -12.15 4.51
C PHE A 106 -5.31 -13.25 3.44
N ILE A 107 -4.28 -14.10 3.32
CA ILE A 107 -4.27 -15.23 2.37
C ILE A 107 -5.37 -16.23 2.72
N ALA A 108 -5.57 -16.55 4.01
CA ALA A 108 -6.62 -17.47 4.43
C ALA A 108 -8.02 -16.96 4.04
N VAL A 109 -8.31 -15.68 4.28
CA VAL A 109 -9.59 -15.06 3.89
C VAL A 109 -9.74 -14.98 2.37
N MET A 110 -8.67 -14.69 1.63
CA MET A 110 -8.68 -14.69 0.16
C MET A 110 -9.01 -16.08 -0.41
N LEU A 111 -8.36 -17.13 0.12
CA LEU A 111 -8.62 -18.51 -0.27
C LEU A 111 -10.03 -18.94 0.09
N LEU A 112 -10.52 -18.57 1.28
CA LEU A 112 -11.90 -18.81 1.68
C LEU A 112 -12.87 -18.14 0.72
N ASN A 113 -12.68 -16.86 0.40
CA ASN A 113 -13.50 -16.12 -0.56
C ASN A 113 -13.47 -16.71 -1.97
N SER A 114 -12.36 -17.35 -2.35
CA SER A 114 -12.22 -18.04 -3.64
C SER A 114 -12.91 -19.42 -3.63
N ALA A 115 -12.99 -20.08 -2.47
CA ALA A 115 -13.59 -21.40 -2.31
C ALA A 115 -15.10 -21.37 -2.11
N ILE A 116 -15.64 -20.29 -1.53
CA ILE A 116 -17.08 -20.14 -1.27
C ILE A 116 -17.73 -19.15 -2.22
N THR A 117 -18.94 -19.46 -2.68
CA THR A 117 -19.74 -18.49 -3.44
C THR A 117 -20.54 -17.64 -2.46
N VAL A 118 -20.13 -16.38 -2.29
CA VAL A 118 -20.89 -15.40 -1.49
C VAL A 118 -21.94 -14.72 -2.38
N ALA A 119 -23.17 -14.60 -1.88
CA ALA A 119 -24.27 -13.99 -2.62
C ALA A 119 -23.95 -12.52 -2.98
N PRO A 120 -24.37 -12.01 -4.16
CA PRO A 120 -24.05 -10.65 -4.59
C PRO A 120 -24.46 -9.57 -3.58
N GLN A 121 -25.59 -9.77 -2.90
CA GLN A 121 -26.12 -8.81 -1.92
C GLN A 121 -25.29 -8.77 -0.64
N GLU A 122 -24.81 -9.92 -0.16
CA GLU A 122 -23.89 -10.00 0.98
C GLU A 122 -22.53 -9.39 0.62
N LYS A 123 -22.00 -9.65 -0.58
CA LYS A 123 -20.78 -9.00 -1.09
C LYS A 123 -20.92 -7.49 -1.10
N ALA A 124 -22.05 -6.95 -1.54
CA ALA A 124 -22.29 -5.51 -1.57
C ALA A 124 -22.28 -4.91 -0.16
N GLN A 125 -22.87 -5.58 0.83
CA GLN A 125 -22.82 -5.13 2.23
C GLN A 125 -21.40 -5.17 2.81
N ILE A 126 -20.63 -6.22 2.50
CA ILE A 126 -19.22 -6.33 2.90
C ILE A 126 -18.39 -5.19 2.31
N VAL A 127 -18.60 -4.87 1.03
CA VAL A 127 -17.90 -3.75 0.36
C VAL A 127 -18.29 -2.41 0.98
N ALA A 128 -19.57 -2.19 1.27
CA ALA A 128 -20.04 -0.97 1.94
C ALA A 128 -19.41 -0.82 3.33
N LEU A 129 -19.40 -1.89 4.12
CA LEU A 129 -18.75 -1.91 5.43
C LEU A 129 -17.24 -1.66 5.33
N THR A 130 -16.59 -2.24 4.32
CA THR A 130 -15.16 -2.02 4.06
C THR A 130 -14.88 -0.55 3.79
N ASN A 131 -15.66 0.10 2.93
CA ASN A 131 -15.50 1.52 2.63
C ASN A 131 -15.71 2.40 3.88
N PHE A 132 -16.69 2.06 4.71
CA PHE A 132 -16.92 2.75 5.98
C PHE A 132 -15.71 2.60 6.93
N LEU A 133 -15.21 1.38 7.11
CA LEU A 133 -14.04 1.10 7.96
C LEU A 133 -12.76 1.75 7.44
N LEU A 134 -12.53 1.75 6.11
CA LEU A 134 -11.39 2.45 5.51
C LEU A 134 -11.48 3.97 5.74
N SER A 135 -12.68 4.53 5.63
CA SER A 135 -12.91 5.97 5.88
C SER A 135 -12.64 6.31 7.35
N MET A 136 -13.14 5.49 8.28
CA MET A 136 -12.82 5.63 9.70
C MET A 136 -11.33 5.51 10.00
N ALA A 137 -10.64 4.53 9.39
CA ALA A 137 -9.20 4.33 9.58
C ALA A 137 -8.38 5.52 9.07
N LEU A 138 -8.74 6.08 7.91
CA LEU A 138 -8.11 7.29 7.37
C LEU A 138 -8.37 8.51 8.27
N ALA A 139 -9.59 8.67 8.78
CA ALA A 139 -9.92 9.75 9.72
C ALA A 139 -9.11 9.62 11.02
N ALA A 140 -9.02 8.42 11.60
CA ALA A 140 -8.24 8.16 12.80
C ALA A 140 -6.75 8.43 12.59
N MET A 141 -6.16 7.95 11.48
CA MET A 141 -4.77 8.26 11.13
C MET A 141 -4.53 9.77 10.97
N GLY A 142 -5.50 10.51 10.43
CA GLY A 142 -5.44 11.96 10.34
C GLY A 142 -5.41 12.63 11.71
N LEU A 143 -6.22 12.16 12.66
CA LEU A 143 -6.28 12.68 14.04
C LEU A 143 -5.03 12.34 14.86
N GLU A 144 -4.40 11.18 14.62
CA GLU A 144 -3.15 10.78 15.27
C GLU A 144 -1.93 11.53 14.70
N THR A 145 -2.07 12.16 13.53
CA THR A 145 -0.97 12.89 12.89
C THR A 145 -0.67 14.20 13.62
N ASP A 146 0.37 14.18 14.45
CA ASP A 146 0.89 15.37 15.12
C ASP A 146 1.81 16.18 14.19
N PHE A 147 1.23 17.21 13.56
CA PHE A 147 1.95 18.14 12.69
C PHE A 147 3.02 18.96 13.43
N ALA A 148 2.86 19.20 14.74
CA ALA A 148 3.82 19.95 15.53
C ALA A 148 5.10 19.13 15.74
N LYS A 149 4.97 17.83 16.07
CA LYS A 149 6.11 16.90 16.13
C LYS A 149 6.78 16.73 14.77
N LEU A 150 6.00 16.67 13.68
CA LEU A 150 6.56 16.59 12.32
C LEU A 150 7.44 17.81 12.00
N ARG A 151 7.04 19.01 12.46
CA ARG A 151 7.80 20.25 12.25
C ARG A 151 9.04 20.35 13.15
N GLN A 152 9.00 19.82 14.37
CA GLN A 152 10.11 19.86 15.33
C GLN A 152 11.29 18.94 14.93
N GLU A 153 11.00 17.82 14.25
CA GLU A 153 11.99 16.84 13.77
C GLU A 153 12.80 17.33 12.54
N GLY A 154 12.41 18.46 11.94
CA GLY A 154 13.15 19.16 10.88
C GLY A 154 12.78 18.76 9.45
N LEU A 155 13.33 19.49 8.47
CA LEU A 155 12.99 19.37 7.04
C LEU A 155 13.69 18.20 6.32
N LYS A 156 14.80 17.69 6.86
CA LYS A 156 15.62 16.68 6.19
C LYS A 156 14.86 15.37 5.91
N PRO A 157 14.14 14.78 6.87
CA PRO A 157 13.46 13.52 6.59
C PRO A 157 12.14 13.72 5.81
N LEU A 158 11.59 14.93 5.77
CA LEU A 158 10.46 15.29 4.90
C LEU A 158 10.93 15.37 3.44
N ALA A 159 12.09 15.98 3.20
CA ALA A 159 12.71 16.04 1.88
C ALA A 159 13.06 14.63 1.38
N LEU A 160 13.57 13.75 2.26
CA LEU A 160 13.81 12.36 1.91
C LEU A 160 12.52 11.64 1.51
N ALA A 161 11.45 11.80 2.29
CA ALA A 161 10.15 11.22 1.98
C ALA A 161 9.57 11.77 0.66
N PHE A 162 9.72 13.06 0.39
CA PHE A 162 9.34 13.67 -0.88
C PHE A 162 10.13 13.08 -2.06
N CYS A 163 11.46 13.01 -1.95
CA CYS A 163 12.31 12.42 -2.99
C CYS A 163 11.96 10.95 -3.23
N ALA A 164 11.72 10.17 -2.17
CA ALA A 164 11.28 8.79 -2.28
C ALA A 164 9.90 8.68 -2.96
N TRP A 165 8.96 9.55 -2.60
CA TRP A 165 7.64 9.60 -3.21
C TRP A 165 7.71 9.92 -4.71
N VAL A 166 8.46 10.95 -5.10
CA VAL A 166 8.69 11.31 -6.52
C VAL A 166 9.39 10.18 -7.27
N PHE A 167 10.42 9.58 -6.68
CA PHE A 167 11.14 8.47 -7.28
C PHE A 167 10.21 7.27 -7.53
N ILE A 168 9.46 6.83 -6.51
CA ILE A 168 8.54 5.70 -6.64
C ILE A 168 7.43 6.02 -7.65
N ALA A 169 6.86 7.23 -7.61
CA ALA A 169 5.83 7.68 -8.54
C ALA A 169 6.33 7.65 -10.00
N SER A 170 7.49 8.25 -10.27
CA SER A 170 8.07 8.31 -11.62
C SER A 170 8.56 6.95 -12.11
N PHE A 171 9.24 6.19 -11.26
CA PHE A 171 9.76 4.87 -11.62
C PHE A 171 8.64 3.88 -11.93
N SER A 172 7.62 3.82 -11.09
CA SER A 172 6.46 2.95 -11.34
C SER A 172 5.66 3.39 -12.56
N LEU A 173 5.49 4.70 -12.80
CA LEU A 173 4.86 5.22 -14.02
C LEU A 173 5.63 4.79 -15.27
N ALA A 174 6.96 4.91 -15.24
CA ALA A 174 7.81 4.51 -16.34
C ALA A 174 7.66 3.01 -16.63
N LEU A 175 7.66 2.16 -15.60
CA LEU A 175 7.42 0.73 -15.77
C LEU A 175 6.05 0.43 -16.37
N VAL A 176 4.99 1.10 -15.90
CA VAL A 176 3.64 0.91 -16.46
C VAL A 176 3.63 1.31 -17.94
N LYS A 177 4.20 2.46 -18.30
CA LYS A 177 4.23 2.90 -19.71
C LYS A 177 5.08 2.02 -20.64
N LEU A 178 6.09 1.32 -20.10
CA LEU A 178 6.96 0.45 -20.89
C LEU A 178 6.41 -0.97 -21.04
N PHE A 179 5.61 -1.44 -20.09
CA PHE A 179 5.22 -2.86 -19.99
C PHE A 179 3.72 -3.13 -19.97
N ALA A 180 2.85 -2.12 -19.91
CA ALA A 180 1.39 -2.26 -19.94
C ALA A 180 0.81 -2.06 -21.33
#